data_AF-A0A2G1XDY8-F1
#
_entry.id   AF-A0A2G1XDY8-F1
#
_cell.length_a   1.000
_cell.length_b   1.000
_cell.length_c   1.000
_cell.angle_alpha   90.00
_cell.angle_beta   90.00
_cell.angle_gamma   90.00
#
_symmetry.space_group_name_H-M   'P 1'
#
loop_
_entity.id
_entity.type
_entity.pdbx_description
1 polymer ?
#
loop_
_entity_poly.entity_id
_entity_poly.type
_entity_poly.pdbx_seq_one_letter_code
_entity_poly.pdbx_strand_id
1 'polypeptide(L)'
;MSVKDELTMMQRCLDDLDRAIGRIEQRLGRGGLDVRRVRTDAGHLRESVALLSPDGCGPGGVHVERLPREAMVQISDAPYDASLWTDAQDEGLGSPTGHAP
;
A
#
# COMPACT_ATOMS: atom_id res chain seq x y z
N MET A 1 1.71 -14.26 27.27
CA MET A 1 2.62 -13.25 26.72
C MET A 1 1.79 -12.05 26.29
N SER A 2 2.32 -10.83 26.35
CA SER A 2 1.56 -9.65 25.90
C SER A 2 1.61 -9.53 24.38
N VAL A 3 0.55 -9.02 23.76
CA VAL A 3 0.54 -8.67 22.31
C VAL A 3 1.72 -7.78 21.94
N LYS A 4 2.12 -6.88 22.85
CA LYS A 4 3.31 -6.02 22.65
C LYS A 4 4.61 -6.83 22.60
N ASP A 5 4.73 -7.88 23.41
CA ASP A 5 5.90 -8.77 23.39
C ASP A 5 5.95 -9.56 22.08
N GLU A 6 4.79 -10.04 21.61
CA GLU A 6 4.64 -10.77 20.36
C GLU A 6 4.99 -9.89 19.14
N LEU A 7 4.53 -8.64 19.11
CA LEU A 7 4.92 -7.67 18.07
C LEU A 7 6.43 -7.37 18.10
N THR A 8 7.01 -7.25 19.30
CA THR A 8 8.45 -7.05 19.45
C THR A 8 9.25 -8.27 18.97
N MET A 9 8.76 -9.49 19.23
CA MET A 9 9.35 -10.71 18.68
C MET A 9 9.24 -10.75 17.15
N MET A 10 8.09 -10.38 16.59
CA MET A 10 7.89 -10.33 15.14
C MET A 10 8.83 -9.32 14.47
N GLN A 11 9.01 -8.13 15.04
CA GLN A 11 9.97 -7.13 14.55
C GLN A 11 11.41 -7.66 14.54
N ARG A 12 11.84 -8.33 15.62
CA ARG A 12 13.18 -8.95 15.67
C ARG A 12 13.36 -10.05 14.62
N CYS A 13 12.33 -10.86 14.41
CA CYS A 13 12.33 -11.90 13.37
C CYS A 13 12.48 -11.29 11.96
N LEU A 14 11.80 -10.17 11.70
CA LEU A 14 11.95 -9.43 10.43
C LEU A 14 13.36 -8.86 10.24
N ASP A 15 13.97 -8.29 11.30
CA ASP A 15 15.36 -7.82 11.22
C ASP A 15 16.33 -8.98 10.93
N ASP A 16 16.08 -10.17 11.49
CA ASP A 16 16.87 -11.37 11.22
C ASP A 16 16.66 -11.91 9.81
N LEU A 17 15.44 -11.84 9.29
CA LEU A 17 15.12 -12.14 7.90
C LEU A 17 15.87 -11.21 6.94
N ASP A 18 15.87 -9.89 7.20
CA ASP A 18 16.61 -8.91 6.39
C ASP A 18 18.11 -9.22 6.36
N ARG A 19 18.69 -9.58 7.52
CA ARG A 19 20.09 -10.02 7.61
C ARG A 19 20.33 -11.30 6.81
N ALA A 20 19.40 -12.24 6.82
CA ALA A 20 19.49 -13.47 6.04
C ALA A 20 19.41 -13.22 4.53
N ILE A 21 18.49 -12.38 4.08
CA ILE A 21 18.36 -11.94 2.68
C ILE A 21 19.66 -11.27 2.22
N GLY A 22 20.26 -10.40 3.05
CA GLY A 22 21.55 -9.76 2.74
C GLY A 22 22.69 -10.77 2.54
N ARG A 23 22.76 -11.82 3.36
CA ARG A 23 23.74 -12.91 3.17
C ARG A 23 23.48 -13.71 1.90
N ILE A 24 22.22 -13.96 1.57
CA ILE A 24 21.81 -14.66 0.34
C ILE A 24 22.20 -13.84 -0.88
N GLU A 25 21.93 -12.53 -0.89
CA GLU A 25 22.32 -11.62 -1.96
C GLU A 25 23.83 -11.61 -2.21
N GLN A 26 24.64 -11.62 -1.15
CA GLN A 26 26.10 -11.69 -1.26
C GLN A 26 26.58 -13.00 -1.90
N ARG A 27 25.88 -14.11 -1.67
CA ARG A 27 26.25 -15.43 -2.21
C ARG A 27 25.77 -15.65 -3.64
N LEU A 28 24.58 -15.14 -4.00
CA LEU A 28 24.03 -15.27 -5.36
C LEU A 28 24.51 -14.18 -6.33
N GLY A 29 25.19 -13.14 -5.83
CA GLY A 29 25.61 -12.00 -6.62
C GLY A 29 24.53 -10.91 -6.68
N ARG A 30 24.97 -9.65 -6.79
CA ARG A 30 24.07 -8.49 -6.83
C ARG A 30 23.23 -8.53 -8.10
N GLY A 31 21.90 -8.54 -7.95
CA GLY A 31 20.99 -8.30 -9.07
C GLY A 31 19.96 -9.40 -9.37
N GLY A 32 19.87 -10.46 -8.57
CA GLY A 32 18.79 -11.44 -8.71
C GLY A 32 17.42 -10.77 -8.49
N LEU A 33 16.53 -10.83 -9.49
CA LEU A 33 15.18 -10.27 -9.41
C LEU A 33 14.40 -10.81 -8.21
N ASP A 34 14.57 -12.10 -7.91
CA ASP A 34 13.91 -12.75 -6.78
C ASP A 34 14.36 -12.17 -5.44
N VAL A 35 15.66 -11.89 -5.28
CA VAL A 35 16.20 -11.29 -4.05
C VAL A 35 15.70 -9.87 -3.86
N ARG A 36 15.59 -9.09 -4.95
CA ARG A 36 14.99 -7.75 -4.91
C ARG A 36 13.53 -7.80 -4.51
N ARG A 37 12.76 -8.73 -5.08
CA ARG A 37 11.34 -8.92 -4.76
C ARG A 37 11.16 -9.28 -3.28
N VAL A 38 11.91 -10.27 -2.79
CA VAL A 38 11.84 -10.70 -1.39
C VAL A 38 12.21 -9.55 -0.43
N ARG A 39 13.19 -8.72 -0.78
CA ARG A 39 13.53 -7.52 0.00
C ARG A 39 12.39 -6.49 0.03
N THR A 40 11.74 -6.25 -1.11
CA THR A 40 10.58 -5.36 -1.18
C THR A 40 9.43 -5.90 -0.32
N ASP A 41 9.13 -7.20 -0.42
CA ASP A 41 8.06 -7.84 0.34
C ASP A 41 8.35 -7.81 1.86
N ALA A 42 9.60 -8.01 2.27
CA ALA A 42 10.02 -7.85 3.67
C ALA A 42 9.85 -6.41 4.18
N GLY A 43 10.15 -5.42 3.34
CA GLY A 43 9.90 -4.00 3.63
C GLY A 43 8.41 -3.69 3.83
N HIS A 44 7.55 -4.12 2.90
CA HIS A 44 6.10 -3.96 3.02
C HIS A 44 5.54 -4.69 4.26
N LEU A 45 6.07 -5.85 4.60
CA LEU A 45 5.66 -6.59 5.80
C LEU A 45 6.06 -5.83 7.07
N ARG A 46 7.24 -5.22 7.11
CA ARG A 46 7.69 -4.36 8.21
C ARG A 46 6.77 -3.16 8.41
N GLU A 47 6.36 -2.51 7.32
CA GLU A 47 5.37 -1.41 7.34
C GLU A 47 4.02 -1.90 7.87
N SER A 48 3.54 -3.05 7.38
CA SER A 48 2.28 -3.65 7.83
C SER A 48 2.30 -3.98 9.33
N VAL A 49 3.43 -4.49 9.84
CA VAL A 49 3.62 -4.76 11.28
C VAL A 49 3.72 -3.48 12.10
N ALA A 50 4.31 -2.41 11.55
CA ALA A 50 4.35 -1.11 12.20
C ALA A 50 2.94 -0.54 12.39
N LEU A 51 2.03 -0.72 11.42
CA LEU A 51 0.63 -0.32 11.52
C LEU A 51 -0.14 -1.07 12.63
N LEU A 52 0.26 -2.32 12.93
CA LEU A 52 -0.32 -3.11 14.01
C LEU A 52 0.23 -2.74 15.39
N SER A 53 1.37 -2.06 15.45
CA SER A 53 1.95 -1.60 16.70
C SER A 53 1.12 -0.44 17.26
N PRO A 54 0.86 -0.39 18.57
CA PRO A 54 0.06 0.69 19.17
C PRO A 54 0.68 2.07 18.93
N ASP A 55 2.00 2.11 18.73
CA ASP A 55 2.79 3.31 18.43
C ASP A 55 2.77 3.68 16.93
N GLY A 56 2.27 2.80 16.05
CA GLY A 56 2.03 3.07 14.62
C GLY A 56 0.96 4.14 14.37
N CYS A 57 0.22 4.49 15.43
CA CYS A 57 -0.57 5.70 15.55
C CYS A 57 0.34 6.91 15.84
N GLY A 58 1.31 7.18 14.96
CA GLY A 58 2.09 8.42 14.99
C GLY A 58 1.24 9.59 14.49
N PRO A 59 1.53 10.85 14.86
CA PRO A 59 0.70 12.04 14.58
C PRO A 59 0.58 12.44 13.10
N GLY A 60 0.98 11.56 12.17
CA GLY A 60 0.80 11.69 10.73
C GLY A 60 0.56 10.36 10.01
N GLY A 61 0.39 9.25 10.74
CA GLY A 61 -0.32 8.11 10.19
C GLY A 61 -1.75 8.54 9.97
N VAL A 62 -2.43 8.00 8.95
CA VAL A 62 -3.87 8.16 8.82
C VAL A 62 -4.46 7.50 10.07
N HIS A 63 -4.60 8.27 11.13
CA HIS A 63 -5.59 8.07 12.13
C HIS A 63 -6.87 8.06 11.31
N VAL A 64 -7.35 6.86 10.97
CA VAL A 64 -8.76 6.62 11.19
C VAL A 64 -8.89 6.73 12.71
N GLU A 65 -8.85 7.97 13.20
CA GLU A 65 -9.62 8.31 14.36
C GLU A 65 -10.93 7.60 14.11
N ARG A 66 -11.44 6.95 15.13
CA ARG A 66 -12.87 6.74 15.20
C ARG A 66 -13.48 8.14 15.30
N LEU A 67 -13.38 8.91 14.22
CA LEU A 67 -14.15 10.09 13.92
C LEU A 67 -15.56 9.67 14.30
N PRO A 68 -16.28 10.46 15.12
CA PRO A 68 -17.65 10.16 15.47
C PRO A 68 -18.37 9.87 14.16
N ARG A 69 -18.65 8.57 13.91
CA ARG A 69 -18.91 7.95 12.60
C ARG A 69 -19.27 9.04 11.62
N GLU A 70 -18.26 9.57 10.88
CA GLU A 70 -18.43 10.79 10.07
C GLU A 70 -19.78 10.68 9.41
N ALA A 71 -20.67 11.64 9.72
CA ALA A 71 -22.09 11.54 9.39
C ALA A 71 -22.17 11.04 7.95
N MET A 72 -22.63 9.79 7.78
CA MET A 72 -22.51 9.08 6.51
C MET A 72 -22.97 10.03 5.42
N VAL A 73 -22.04 10.46 4.57
CA VAL A 73 -22.36 11.43 3.53
C VAL A 73 -23.35 10.73 2.62
N GLN A 74 -24.59 11.18 2.68
CA GLN A 74 -25.65 10.62 1.83
C GLN A 74 -25.35 11.08 0.41
N ILE A 75 -24.71 10.19 -0.35
CA ILE A 75 -24.58 10.36 -1.80
C ILE A 75 -26.00 10.19 -2.35
N SER A 76 -26.46 11.18 -3.11
CA SER A 76 -27.77 11.10 -3.72
C SER A 76 -27.77 10.04 -4.83
N ASP A 77 -28.80 9.20 -4.86
CA ASP A 77 -29.08 8.29 -5.98
C ASP A 77 -29.66 9.03 -7.21
N ALA A 78 -29.79 10.35 -7.15
CA ALA A 78 -30.20 11.15 -8.30
C ALA A 78 -29.20 10.94 -9.45
N PRO A 79 -29.67 10.74 -10.69
CA PRO A 79 -28.78 10.68 -11.85
C PRO A 79 -27.89 11.92 -11.89
N TYR A 80 -26.58 11.71 -12.06
CA TYR A 80 -25.66 12.81 -12.30
C TYR A 80 -26.09 13.60 -13.53
N ASP A 81 -25.86 14.91 -13.50
CA ASP A 81 -26.10 15.77 -14.66
C ASP A 81 -25.18 15.35 -15.82
N ALA A 82 -25.78 14.85 -16.89
CA ALA A 82 -25.06 14.37 -18.07
C ALA A 82 -24.29 15.49 -18.78
N SER A 83 -24.67 16.76 -18.57
CA SER A 83 -23.95 17.89 -19.16
C SER A 83 -22.53 18.06 -18.58
N LEU A 84 -22.27 17.54 -17.36
CA LEU A 84 -20.94 17.51 -16.73
C LEU A 84 -19.95 16.57 -17.44
N TRP A 85 -20.42 15.75 -18.39
CA TRP A 85 -19.64 14.73 -19.10
C TRP A 85 -19.66 14.93 -20.62
N THR A 86 -20.04 16.13 -21.09
CA THR A 86 -20.21 16.44 -22.52
C THR A 86 -18.89 16.39 -23.29
N ASP A 87 -17.79 16.76 -22.64
CA ASP A 87 -16.43 16.76 -23.17
C ASP A 87 -15.66 15.46 -22.87
N ALA A 88 -16.24 14.54 -22.08
CA ALA A 88 -15.62 13.25 -21.77
C ALA A 88 -15.40 12.35 -23.01
N GLN A 89 -16.12 12.61 -24.10
CA GLN A 89 -15.94 11.91 -25.39
C GLN A 89 -14.82 12.52 -26.25
N ASP A 90 -14.37 13.73 -25.93
CA ASP A 90 -13.27 14.43 -26.62
C ASP A 90 -11.90 14.11 -25.99
N GLU A 91 -11.88 13.29 -24.95
CA GLU A 91 -10.67 12.68 -24.41
C GLU A 91 -10.17 11.54 -25.33
N GLY A 92 -10.01 11.87 -26.62
CA GLY A 92 -8.99 11.38 -27.57
C GLY A 92 -8.53 9.93 -27.53
N LEU A 93 -9.34 8.96 -27.12
CA LEU A 93 -9.00 7.54 -27.17
C LEU A 93 -9.88 6.82 -28.18
N GLY A 94 -9.55 7.05 -29.45
CA GLY A 94 -10.07 6.32 -30.60
C GLY A 94 -10.72 7.22 -31.63
N SER A 95 -9.92 7.76 -32.56
CA SER A 95 -10.46 8.22 -33.83
C SER A 95 -11.38 7.14 -34.42
N PRO A 96 -12.55 7.48 -35.00
CA PRO A 96 -13.41 6.51 -35.70
C PRO A 96 -12.67 5.73 -36.79
N THR A 97 -11.54 6.25 -37.28
CA THR A 97 -10.70 5.60 -38.29
C THR A 97 -9.53 4.82 -37.70
N GLY A 98 -9.55 4.50 -36.41
CA GLY A 98 -8.74 3.46 -35.76
C GLY A 98 -7.39 3.17 -36.42
N HIS A 99 -6.41 4.05 -36.23
CA HIS A 99 -5.01 3.67 -36.41
C HIS A 99 -4.14 4.52 -35.49
N ALA A 100 -3.71 3.91 -34.39
CA ALA A 100 -2.38 4.18 -33.85
C ALA A 100 -1.37 3.30 -34.64
N PRO A 101 -0.12 3.76 -34.82
CA PRO A 101 0.89 3.06 -35.64
C PRO A 101 1.27 1.68 -35.10
#